data_AF-A0A934CX46-F1
#
_entry.id   AF-A0A934CX46-F1
#
_cell.length_a   1.000
_cell.length_b   1.000
_cell.length_c   1.000
_cell.angle_alpha   90.00
_cell.angle_beta   90.00
_cell.angle_gamma   90.00
#
_symmetry.space_group_name_H-M   'P 1'
#
loop_
_entity.id
_entity.type
_entity.pdbx_description
1 polymer ?
#
loop_
_entity_poly.entity_id
_entity_poly.type
_entity_poly.pdbx_seq_one_letter_code
_entity_poly.pdbx_strand_id
1 'polypeptide(L)'
;MAKRINDRNWPKSAFDAKMDSLRKEAAFPIIQGTTDIYSHGQSYLIASGNTWAPRPVFQSYSVYTPALAIANKMHLLGSRAPDNVIFKVEPIDNRIPSIEDGTSWPVLLANYRPVNMVRDFLFLRKKNNVAEIAEPIKLTSEKHTFGENVDLPQSDQQLFANIEIKPTILGNLASIFFKTSQLKITLRMNSGSEKQYRIIANMAESGFLISPLIENTNEFKMLYDKKGLDEKRVKSLTIMPMNGRNRLWKDEYTVTFSALQNR
;
A
#
# COMPACT_ATOMS: atom_id res chain seq x y z
N MET A 1 13.86 -36.26 9.04
CA MET A 1 15.32 -36.43 8.88
C MET A 1 15.69 -37.53 7.88
N ALA A 2 15.03 -38.69 7.84
CA ALA A 2 15.37 -39.79 6.93
C ALA A 2 15.36 -39.45 5.42
N LYS A 3 14.37 -38.69 4.92
CA LYS A 3 14.34 -38.23 3.51
C LYS A 3 15.55 -37.38 3.12
N ARG A 4 16.12 -36.63 4.07
CA ARG A 4 17.28 -35.75 3.82
C ARG A 4 18.56 -36.51 3.48
N ILE A 5 18.67 -37.75 3.93
CA ILE A 5 19.88 -38.58 3.84
C ILE A 5 19.76 -39.62 2.72
N ASN A 6 18.54 -40.13 2.46
CA ASN A 6 18.34 -41.31 1.60
C ASN A 6 17.87 -41.00 0.16
N ASP A 7 17.51 -39.77 -0.17
CA ASP A 7 17.05 -39.41 -1.52
C ASP A 7 17.67 -38.07 -1.95
N ARG A 8 18.75 -38.10 -2.74
CA ARG A 8 19.45 -36.87 -3.17
C ARG A 8 18.54 -35.90 -3.96
N ASN A 9 17.43 -36.37 -4.53
CA ASN A 9 16.50 -35.58 -5.34
C ASN A 9 15.28 -35.08 -4.54
N TRP A 10 15.17 -35.41 -3.25
CA TRP A 10 14.04 -35.00 -2.42
C TRP A 10 13.80 -33.48 -2.41
N PRO A 11 14.83 -32.58 -2.39
CA PRO A 11 14.58 -31.14 -2.34
C PRO A 11 13.96 -30.64 -3.64
N LYS A 12 14.44 -31.14 -4.79
CA LYS A 12 13.91 -30.79 -6.11
C LYS A 12 12.48 -31.26 -6.26
N SER A 13 12.20 -32.52 -5.91
CA SER A 13 10.84 -33.08 -6.00
C SER A 13 9.86 -32.35 -5.07
N ALA A 14 10.29 -31.97 -3.87
CA ALA A 14 9.47 -31.19 -2.94
C ALA A 14 9.23 -29.76 -3.43
N PHE A 15 10.25 -29.12 -4.02
CA PHE A 15 10.14 -27.82 -4.65
C PHE A 15 9.16 -27.86 -5.83
N ASP A 16 9.35 -28.79 -6.77
CA ASP A 16 8.50 -28.96 -7.96
C ASP A 16 7.03 -29.19 -7.54
N ALA A 17 6.79 -30.07 -6.56
CA ALA A 17 5.45 -30.31 -6.02
C ALA A 17 4.83 -29.06 -5.36
N LYS A 18 5.63 -28.26 -4.63
CA LYS A 18 5.14 -27.01 -4.02
C LYS A 18 4.85 -25.95 -5.08
N MET A 19 5.68 -25.84 -6.11
CA MET A 19 5.47 -24.93 -7.23
C MET A 19 4.20 -25.29 -8.00
N ASP A 20 3.96 -26.58 -8.26
CA ASP A 20 2.71 -27.03 -8.89
C ASP A 20 1.48 -26.77 -8.03
N SER A 21 1.60 -26.94 -6.70
CA SER A 21 0.53 -26.59 -5.76
C SER A 21 0.22 -25.09 -5.80
N LEU A 22 1.25 -24.23 -5.74
CA LEU A 22 1.09 -22.78 -5.78
C LEU A 22 0.51 -22.30 -7.12
N ARG A 23 0.92 -22.91 -8.23
CA ARG A 23 0.38 -22.62 -9.57
C ARG A 23 -1.12 -22.91 -9.64
N LYS A 24 -1.55 -24.08 -9.13
CA LYS A 24 -2.97 -24.47 -9.08
C LYS A 24 -3.77 -23.58 -8.12
N GLU A 25 -3.17 -23.23 -6.98
CA GLU A 25 -3.79 -22.35 -5.99
C GLU A 25 -4.02 -20.95 -6.57
N ALA A 26 -2.99 -20.31 -7.13
CA ALA A 26 -3.10 -18.98 -7.74
C ALA A 26 -4.06 -18.98 -8.95
N ALA A 27 -3.94 -19.99 -9.81
CA ALA A 27 -4.63 -20.08 -11.10
C ALA A 27 -4.43 -18.84 -11.99
N PHE A 28 -3.25 -18.21 -11.91
CA PHE A 28 -2.93 -17.07 -12.76
C PHE A 28 -2.73 -17.50 -14.21
N PRO A 29 -3.34 -16.80 -15.19
CA PRO A 29 -3.05 -17.06 -16.60
C PRO A 29 -1.61 -16.66 -16.93
N ILE A 30 -1.07 -17.22 -18.01
CA ILE A 30 0.13 -16.70 -18.65
C ILE A 30 -0.25 -15.43 -19.41
N ILE A 31 0.45 -14.33 -19.13
CA ILE A 31 0.21 -13.01 -19.71
C ILE A 31 1.41 -12.63 -20.56
N GLN A 32 1.15 -12.03 -21.71
CA GLN A 32 2.21 -11.49 -22.55
C GLN A 32 2.87 -10.27 -21.89
N GLY A 33 4.20 -10.22 -21.98
CA GLY A 33 5.00 -9.13 -21.43
C GLY A 33 5.48 -9.39 -20.01
N THR A 34 6.14 -8.40 -19.45
CA THR A 34 6.65 -8.43 -18.08
C THR A 34 5.53 -8.18 -17.07
N THR A 35 5.64 -8.77 -15.89
CA THR A 35 4.62 -8.69 -14.83
C THR A 35 5.28 -8.44 -13.48
N ASP A 36 4.73 -7.54 -12.67
CA ASP A 36 5.02 -7.48 -11.22
C ASP A 36 3.78 -7.83 -10.42
N ILE A 37 3.95 -8.09 -9.12
CA ILE A 37 2.86 -8.40 -8.19
C ILE A 37 2.91 -7.54 -6.93
N TYR A 38 1.77 -6.99 -6.58
CA TYR A 38 1.47 -6.28 -5.35
C TYR A 38 0.41 -7.11 -4.59
N SER A 39 0.50 -7.35 -3.29
CA SER A 39 1.46 -6.79 -2.32
C SER A 39 2.67 -7.70 -2.09
N HIS A 40 2.46 -8.93 -1.63
CA HIS A 40 3.52 -9.87 -1.20
C HIS A 40 3.35 -11.30 -1.75
N GLY A 41 2.51 -11.48 -2.78
CA GLY A 41 2.23 -12.75 -3.44
C GLY A 41 3.30 -13.27 -4.42
N GLN A 42 4.58 -12.90 -4.28
CA GLN A 42 5.63 -13.21 -5.28
C GLN A 42 5.76 -14.71 -5.59
N SER A 43 5.54 -15.59 -4.61
CA SER A 43 5.55 -17.04 -4.82
C SER A 43 4.52 -17.52 -5.84
N TYR A 44 3.33 -16.90 -5.88
CA TYR A 44 2.31 -17.19 -6.89
C TYR A 44 2.73 -16.73 -8.28
N LEU A 45 3.32 -15.54 -8.39
CA LEU A 45 3.82 -15.04 -9.67
C LEU A 45 4.93 -15.95 -10.22
N ILE A 46 5.90 -16.32 -9.38
CA ILE A 46 6.99 -17.24 -9.77
C ILE A 46 6.41 -18.62 -10.17
N ALA A 47 5.47 -19.16 -9.40
CA ALA A 47 4.85 -20.46 -9.70
C ALA A 47 4.03 -20.47 -10.98
N SER A 48 3.42 -19.33 -11.33
CA SER A 48 2.64 -19.19 -12.55
C SER A 48 3.46 -19.31 -13.83
N GLY A 49 4.77 -19.02 -13.79
CA GLY A 49 5.64 -19.03 -14.98
C GLY A 49 5.61 -17.73 -15.79
N ASN A 50 4.94 -16.68 -15.31
CA ASN A 50 4.99 -15.35 -15.90
C ASN A 50 6.39 -14.72 -15.78
N THR A 51 6.74 -13.85 -16.72
CA THR A 51 8.03 -13.13 -16.71
C THR A 51 8.01 -12.03 -15.65
N TRP A 52 8.72 -12.23 -14.54
CA TRP A 52 8.75 -11.28 -13.44
C TRP A 52 9.66 -10.07 -13.72
N ALA A 53 9.13 -8.86 -13.56
CA ALA A 53 9.88 -7.62 -13.53
C ALA A 53 9.66 -6.92 -12.18
N PRO A 54 10.47 -7.23 -11.14
CA PRO A 54 10.24 -6.72 -9.80
C PRO A 54 10.53 -5.23 -9.67
N ARG A 55 9.70 -4.56 -8.86
CA ARG A 55 10.08 -3.27 -8.26
C ARG A 55 11.20 -3.42 -7.21
N PRO A 56 11.95 -2.34 -6.90
CA PRO A 56 13.07 -2.39 -5.96
C PRO A 56 12.75 -3.00 -4.59
N VAL A 57 11.60 -2.63 -3.99
CA VAL A 57 11.08 -3.23 -2.77
C VAL A 57 9.84 -4.04 -3.12
N PHE A 58 10.04 -5.32 -3.41
CA PHE A 58 9.00 -6.19 -3.97
C PHE A 58 7.90 -6.60 -2.96
N GLN A 59 8.07 -6.35 -1.66
CA GLN A 59 7.04 -6.60 -0.65
C GLN A 59 6.53 -5.26 -0.09
N SER A 60 5.27 -4.88 -0.38
CA SER A 60 4.78 -3.54 -0.01
C SER A 60 4.82 -3.25 1.48
N TYR A 61 4.63 -4.28 2.34
CA TYR A 61 4.73 -4.12 3.79
C TYR A 61 6.13 -3.72 4.29
N SER A 62 7.16 -3.86 3.45
CA SER A 62 8.56 -3.52 3.74
C SER A 62 8.97 -2.14 3.23
N VAL A 63 8.07 -1.39 2.61
CA VAL A 63 8.32 -0.03 2.10
C VAL A 63 8.27 0.99 3.25
N TYR A 64 9.23 0.88 4.18
CA TYR A 64 9.20 1.59 5.47
C TYR A 64 9.59 3.06 5.41
N THR A 65 10.16 3.55 4.31
CA THR A 65 10.69 4.92 4.22
C THR A 65 10.26 5.62 2.93
N PRO A 66 10.22 6.97 2.92
CA PRO A 66 9.93 7.74 1.72
C PRO A 66 10.84 7.41 0.54
N ALA A 67 12.14 7.20 0.78
CA ALA A 67 13.08 6.85 -0.28
C ALA A 67 12.73 5.50 -0.95
N LEU A 68 12.30 4.50 -0.17
CA LEU A 68 11.87 3.21 -0.71
C LEU A 68 10.55 3.33 -1.49
N ALA A 69 9.60 4.12 -0.98
CA ALA A 69 8.33 4.39 -1.64
C ALA A 69 8.52 5.14 -2.98
N ILE A 70 9.45 6.10 -3.01
CA ILE A 70 9.84 6.82 -4.23
C ILE A 70 10.53 5.87 -5.21
N ALA A 71 11.41 4.98 -4.77
CA ALA A 71 12.07 4.01 -5.65
C ALA A 71 11.05 3.10 -6.36
N ASN A 72 10.01 2.64 -5.66
CA ASN A 72 8.92 1.86 -6.26
C ASN A 72 8.06 2.72 -7.23
N LYS A 73 7.67 3.95 -6.84
CA LYS A 73 6.98 4.90 -7.74
C LYS A 73 7.77 5.14 -9.03
N MET A 74 9.07 5.38 -8.92
CA MET A 74 9.97 5.64 -10.06
C MET A 74 10.16 4.41 -10.94
N HIS A 75 10.15 3.20 -10.37
CA HIS A 75 10.16 1.98 -11.17
C HIS A 75 8.93 1.89 -12.08
N LEU A 76 7.73 2.20 -11.56
CA LEU A 76 6.49 2.21 -12.36
C LEU A 76 6.43 3.32 -13.42
N LEU A 77 7.19 4.40 -13.23
CA LEU A 77 7.31 5.51 -14.19
C LEU A 77 8.44 5.30 -15.21
N GLY A 78 9.38 4.40 -14.91
CA GLY A 78 10.58 4.20 -15.73
C GLY A 78 10.36 3.31 -16.95
N SER A 79 11.41 3.21 -17.77
CA SER A 79 11.44 2.35 -18.97
C SER A 79 11.33 0.85 -18.66
N ARG A 80 11.62 0.44 -17.42
CA ARG A 80 11.51 -0.95 -16.93
C ARG A 80 10.20 -1.24 -16.19
N ALA A 81 9.24 -0.31 -16.19
CA ALA A 81 7.93 -0.53 -15.59
C ALA A 81 7.24 -1.74 -16.25
N PRO A 82 6.63 -2.64 -15.46
CA PRO A 82 6.08 -3.89 -15.98
C PRO A 82 4.90 -3.63 -16.94
N ASP A 83 4.70 -4.52 -17.91
CA ASP A 83 3.55 -4.43 -18.82
C ASP A 83 2.24 -4.75 -18.10
N ASN A 84 2.32 -5.58 -17.05
CA ASN A 84 1.20 -6.04 -16.25
C ASN A 84 1.49 -5.93 -14.76
N VAL A 85 0.45 -5.65 -13.97
CA VAL A 85 0.52 -5.72 -12.50
C VAL A 85 -0.60 -6.62 -12.00
N ILE A 86 -0.26 -7.64 -11.22
CA ILE A 86 -1.22 -8.43 -10.45
C ILE A 86 -1.33 -7.77 -9.09
N PHE A 87 -2.48 -7.21 -8.75
CA PHE A 87 -2.66 -6.35 -7.60
C PHE A 87 -3.65 -6.93 -6.59
N LYS A 88 -3.28 -6.91 -5.31
CA LYS A 88 -4.14 -7.28 -4.20
C LYS A 88 -3.92 -6.36 -3.01
N VAL A 89 -5.03 -5.93 -2.40
CA VAL A 89 -5.02 -5.16 -1.15
C VAL A 89 -5.04 -6.17 0.00
N GLU A 90 -3.89 -6.34 0.66
CA GLU A 90 -3.68 -7.34 1.72
C GLU A 90 -2.65 -6.87 2.76
N PRO A 91 -2.92 -5.75 3.46
CA PRO A 91 -1.98 -5.22 4.44
C PRO A 91 -1.79 -6.19 5.60
N ILE A 92 -0.65 -6.06 6.27
CA ILE A 92 -0.36 -6.81 7.50
C ILE A 92 -0.53 -5.92 8.74
N ASP A 93 -0.54 -6.53 9.93
CA ASP A 93 -0.56 -5.83 11.21
C ASP A 93 -1.69 -4.79 11.39
N ASN A 94 -2.84 -4.99 10.72
CA ASN A 94 -3.96 -4.04 10.72
C ASN A 94 -3.55 -2.60 10.36
N ARG A 95 -2.60 -2.45 9.42
CA ARG A 95 -2.21 -1.13 8.89
C ARG A 95 -3.31 -0.56 8.00
N ILE A 96 -3.32 0.77 7.81
CA ILE A 96 -4.14 1.37 6.74
C ILE A 96 -3.71 0.72 5.42
N PRO A 97 -4.63 0.14 4.63
CA PRO A 97 -4.24 -0.64 3.46
C PRO A 97 -3.43 0.13 2.42
N SER A 98 -3.79 1.39 2.16
CA SER A 98 -3.11 2.26 1.20
C SER A 98 -1.76 2.80 1.68
N ILE A 99 -1.37 2.57 2.94
CA ILE A 99 -0.07 3.02 3.45
C ILE A 99 1.08 2.13 2.98
N GLU A 100 0.80 0.88 2.64
CA GLU A 100 1.80 -0.03 2.10
C GLU A 100 2.02 0.31 0.62
N ASP A 101 3.17 0.93 0.33
CA ASP A 101 3.54 1.39 -1.02
C ASP A 101 2.53 2.40 -1.61
N GLY A 102 2.05 3.33 -0.77
CA GLY A 102 0.99 4.28 -1.12
C GLY A 102 1.30 5.20 -2.30
N THR A 103 2.56 5.55 -2.50
CA THR A 103 3.02 6.36 -3.64
C THR A 103 2.90 5.65 -4.99
N SER A 104 2.80 4.31 -4.99
CA SER A 104 2.55 3.53 -6.21
C SER A 104 1.09 3.61 -6.68
N TRP A 105 0.14 3.83 -5.77
CA TRP A 105 -1.30 3.78 -6.09
C TRP A 105 -1.74 4.81 -7.16
N PRO A 106 -1.33 6.09 -7.10
CA PRO A 106 -1.66 7.05 -8.15
C PRO A 106 -1.11 6.64 -9.51
N VAL A 107 0.08 6.02 -9.54
CA VAL A 107 0.69 5.52 -10.79
C VAL A 107 -0.09 4.37 -11.37
N LEU A 108 -0.54 3.43 -10.52
CA LEU A 108 -1.37 2.31 -10.94
C LEU A 108 -2.70 2.82 -11.53
N LEU A 109 -3.38 3.75 -10.85
CA LEU A 109 -4.66 4.32 -11.29
C LEU A 109 -4.52 5.13 -12.61
N ALA A 110 -3.44 5.89 -12.74
CA ALA A 110 -3.20 6.73 -13.92
C ALA A 110 -2.74 5.93 -15.14
N ASN A 111 -1.77 5.02 -14.97
CA ASN A 111 -1.02 4.42 -16.08
C ASN A 111 -1.37 2.96 -16.37
N TYR A 112 -2.18 2.33 -15.53
CA TYR A 112 -2.68 0.98 -15.76
C TYR A 112 -4.20 0.98 -15.81
N ARG A 113 -4.78 -0.07 -16.40
CA ARG A 113 -6.23 -0.28 -16.47
C ARG A 113 -6.59 -1.69 -16.01
N PRO A 114 -7.70 -1.88 -15.30
CA PRO A 114 -8.18 -3.21 -14.95
C PRO A 114 -8.56 -3.99 -16.21
N VAL A 115 -8.17 -5.26 -16.27
CA VAL A 115 -8.52 -6.16 -17.39
C VAL A 115 -9.25 -7.41 -16.93
N ASN A 116 -8.97 -7.91 -15.72
CA ASN A 116 -9.62 -9.09 -15.18
C ASN A 116 -9.50 -9.14 -13.64
N MET A 117 -10.35 -9.94 -13.00
CA MET A 117 -10.20 -10.39 -11.62
C MET A 117 -10.08 -11.91 -11.62
N VAL A 118 -9.02 -12.44 -11.00
CA VAL A 118 -8.90 -13.88 -10.75
C VAL A 118 -8.79 -14.06 -9.25
N ARG A 119 -9.78 -14.72 -8.66
CA ARG A 119 -9.96 -14.78 -7.20
C ARG A 119 -10.05 -13.35 -6.64
N ASP A 120 -9.14 -12.98 -5.76
CA ASP A 120 -9.02 -11.68 -5.10
C ASP A 120 -7.88 -10.81 -5.64
N PHE A 121 -7.29 -11.21 -6.78
CA PHE A 121 -6.26 -10.46 -7.49
C PHE A 121 -6.84 -9.72 -8.70
N LEU A 122 -6.55 -8.41 -8.76
CA LEU A 122 -6.88 -7.54 -9.88
C LEU A 122 -5.72 -7.52 -10.87
N PHE A 123 -6.02 -7.89 -12.11
CA PHE A 123 -5.06 -7.85 -13.20
C PHE A 123 -5.15 -6.48 -13.86
N LEU A 124 -4.04 -5.76 -13.82
CA LEU A 124 -3.87 -4.44 -14.40
C LEU A 124 -2.94 -4.53 -15.60
N ARG A 125 -3.29 -3.85 -16.69
CA ARG A 125 -2.45 -3.76 -17.89
C ARG A 125 -2.02 -2.31 -18.10
N LYS A 126 -0.76 -2.09 -18.42
CA LYS A 126 -0.22 -0.77 -18.74
C LYS A 126 -0.95 -0.18 -19.94
N LYS A 127 -1.29 1.11 -19.88
CA LYS A 127 -1.91 1.85 -20.98
C LYS A 127 -0.83 2.18 -22.04
N ASN A 128 -1.22 2.21 -23.32
CA ASN A 128 -0.30 2.59 -24.40
C ASN A 128 0.12 4.07 -24.30
N ASN A 129 -0.82 4.93 -23.90
CA ASN A 129 -0.58 6.35 -23.63
C ASN A 129 -0.47 6.52 -22.11
N VAL A 130 0.77 6.48 -21.62
CA VAL A 130 1.10 6.72 -20.22
C VAL A 130 0.95 8.22 -19.97
N ALA A 131 0.17 8.60 -18.97
CA ALA A 131 -0.01 10.00 -18.62
C ALA A 131 1.24 10.51 -17.89
N GLU A 132 1.60 11.77 -18.12
CA GLU A 132 2.46 12.48 -17.19
C GLU A 132 1.67 12.64 -15.89
N ILE A 133 2.19 12.03 -14.81
CA ILE A 133 1.49 12.07 -13.52
C ILE A 133 1.72 13.43 -12.91
N ALA A 134 0.68 14.27 -12.98
CA ALA A 134 0.64 15.50 -12.21
C ALA A 134 0.75 15.15 -10.71
N GLU A 135 1.64 15.85 -10.01
CA GLU A 135 1.71 15.72 -8.57
C GLU A 135 0.35 16.10 -7.94
N PRO A 136 -0.06 15.45 -6.84
CA PRO A 136 -1.31 15.76 -6.16
C PRO A 136 -1.40 17.25 -5.82
N ILE A 137 -2.57 17.88 -6.04
CA ILE A 137 -2.76 19.30 -5.72
C ILE A 137 -2.86 19.42 -4.20
N LYS A 138 -1.89 20.09 -3.58
CA LYS A 138 -1.95 20.42 -2.16
C LYS A 138 -3.20 21.27 -1.87
N LEU A 139 -4.05 20.80 -0.97
CA LEU A 139 -5.25 21.50 -0.50
C LEU A 139 -4.95 22.29 0.77
N THR A 140 -4.39 21.61 1.77
CA THR A 140 -4.05 22.22 3.06
C THR A 140 -2.84 21.52 3.69
N SER A 141 -2.21 22.18 4.66
CA SER A 141 -1.10 21.66 5.46
C SER A 141 -1.17 22.28 6.84
N GLU A 142 -1.52 21.46 7.81
CA GLU A 142 -1.89 21.89 9.16
C GLU A 142 -1.07 21.15 10.21
N LYS A 143 -0.90 21.79 11.37
CA LYS A 143 -0.24 21.22 12.53
C LYS A 143 -1.30 20.87 13.56
N HIS A 144 -1.22 19.66 14.11
CA HIS A 144 -2.15 19.17 15.12
C HIS A 144 -1.41 18.46 16.23
N THR A 145 -2.11 18.21 17.33
CA THR A 145 -1.61 17.38 18.43
C THR A 145 -2.31 16.03 18.49
N PHE A 146 -1.68 15.05 19.15
CA PHE A 146 -2.31 13.73 19.31
C PHE A 146 -3.63 13.82 20.09
N GLY A 147 -4.61 13.06 19.64
CA GLY A 147 -5.96 13.06 20.22
C GLY A 147 -6.89 14.13 19.63
N GLU A 148 -6.38 15.09 18.87
CA GLU A 148 -7.19 16.05 18.14
C GLU A 148 -8.01 15.36 17.04
N ASN A 149 -9.24 15.82 16.84
CA ASN A 149 -10.05 15.41 15.70
C ASN A 149 -9.78 16.37 14.53
N VAL A 150 -9.17 15.85 13.46
CA VAL A 150 -8.76 16.60 12.28
C VAL A 150 -9.75 16.35 11.16
N ASP A 151 -10.48 17.37 10.74
CA ASP A 151 -11.40 17.29 9.62
C ASP A 151 -10.65 17.23 8.29
N LEU A 152 -11.11 16.38 7.37
CA LEU A 152 -10.57 16.34 6.01
C LEU A 152 -11.22 17.42 5.14
N PRO A 153 -10.49 17.99 4.16
CA PRO A 153 -11.06 18.92 3.20
C PRO A 153 -12.23 18.28 2.44
N GLN A 154 -13.33 19.03 2.27
CA GLN A 154 -14.41 18.59 1.40
C GLN A 154 -13.93 18.61 -0.06
N SER A 155 -13.97 17.45 -0.72
CA SER A 155 -13.51 17.30 -2.11
C SER A 155 -14.22 16.13 -2.76
N ASP A 156 -14.62 16.30 -4.02
CA ASP A 156 -15.14 15.22 -4.86
C ASP A 156 -14.04 14.28 -5.37
N GLN A 157 -12.78 14.70 -5.28
CA GLN A 157 -11.62 13.90 -5.67
C GLN A 157 -11.16 12.96 -4.56
N GLN A 158 -10.34 11.98 -4.96
CA GLN A 158 -9.59 11.13 -4.03
C GLN A 158 -8.58 11.99 -3.27
N LEU A 159 -8.53 11.84 -1.94
CA LEU A 159 -7.63 12.58 -1.07
C LEU A 159 -6.44 11.71 -0.66
N PHE A 160 -5.25 12.27 -0.80
CA PHE A 160 -4.01 11.78 -0.26
C PHE A 160 -3.65 12.53 1.03
N ALA A 161 -3.07 11.82 1.99
CA ALA A 161 -2.51 12.40 3.20
C ALA A 161 -1.01 12.07 3.29
N ASN A 162 -0.19 13.09 3.56
CA ASN A 162 1.17 12.95 4.04
C ASN A 162 1.19 13.38 5.52
N ILE A 163 1.69 12.52 6.40
CA ILE A 163 1.68 12.79 7.85
C ILE A 163 3.10 12.69 8.41
N GLU A 164 3.62 13.83 8.85
CA GLU A 164 4.96 13.94 9.43
C GLU A 164 4.90 13.83 10.96
N ILE A 165 5.24 12.65 11.48
CA ILE A 165 5.27 12.37 12.92
C ILE A 165 6.71 12.12 13.35
N LYS A 166 7.26 12.99 14.21
CA LYS A 166 8.67 12.93 14.60
C LYS A 166 8.83 12.26 15.97
N PRO A 167 9.79 11.33 16.14
CA PRO A 167 10.11 10.81 17.47
C PRO A 167 10.72 11.91 18.36
N THR A 168 10.64 11.74 19.67
CA THR A 168 11.47 12.52 20.61
C THR A 168 12.92 12.07 20.53
N ILE A 169 13.85 12.79 21.16
CA ILE A 169 15.26 12.34 21.28
C ILE A 169 15.31 10.96 21.96
N LEU A 170 14.51 10.78 23.02
CA LEU A 170 14.34 9.49 23.70
C LEU A 170 13.75 8.43 22.77
N GLY A 171 12.75 8.78 21.96
CA GLY A 171 12.16 7.90 20.95
C GLY A 171 13.16 7.47 19.89
N ASN A 172 14.03 8.39 19.45
CA ASN A 172 15.07 8.11 18.48
C ASN A 172 16.10 7.11 19.04
N LEU A 173 16.61 7.36 20.25
CA LEU A 173 17.51 6.43 20.95
C LEU A 173 16.84 5.08 21.25
N ALA A 174 15.57 5.08 21.68
CA ALA A 174 14.82 3.87 21.98
C ALA A 174 14.59 3.02 20.72
N SER A 175 14.45 3.62 19.53
CA SER A 175 14.25 2.89 18.28
C SER A 175 15.44 1.99 17.89
N ILE A 176 16.64 2.28 18.40
CA ILE A 176 17.85 1.48 18.21
C ILE A 176 17.80 0.20 19.07
N PHE A 177 17.18 0.25 20.24
CA PHE A 177 17.20 -0.82 21.24
C PHE A 177 15.86 -1.55 21.42
N PHE A 178 14.72 -0.96 21.01
CA PHE A 178 13.37 -1.44 21.30
C PHE A 178 12.40 -1.22 20.13
N LYS A 179 11.32 -2.02 20.10
CA LYS A 179 10.15 -1.76 19.23
C LYS A 179 9.53 -0.41 19.62
N THR A 180 9.51 0.53 18.67
CA THR A 180 8.91 1.86 18.85
C THR A 180 7.43 1.76 19.26
N SER A 181 6.96 2.72 20.06
CA SER A 181 5.55 2.80 20.46
C SER A 181 4.69 2.88 19.20
N GLN A 182 3.78 1.93 19.03
CA GLN A 182 2.90 1.89 17.87
C GLN A 182 1.95 3.08 17.91
N LEU A 183 1.69 3.67 16.75
CA LEU A 183 0.68 4.71 16.57
C LEU A 183 -0.58 4.07 16.00
N LYS A 184 -1.73 4.58 16.41
CA LYS A 184 -3.01 4.24 15.82
C LYS A 184 -3.67 5.48 15.24
N ILE A 185 -4.41 5.27 14.18
CA ILE A 185 -5.24 6.27 13.52
C ILE A 185 -6.67 5.77 13.49
N THR A 186 -7.59 6.63 13.89
CA THR A 186 -9.03 6.39 13.86
C THR A 186 -9.60 7.26 12.76
N LEU A 187 -10.33 6.66 11.82
CA LEU A 187 -10.96 7.31 10.69
C LEU A 187 -12.47 7.28 10.90
N ARG A 188 -13.12 8.44 10.85
CA ARG A 188 -14.58 8.56 10.90
C ARG A 188 -15.10 8.84 9.51
N MET A 189 -16.01 8.01 9.02
CA MET A 189 -16.63 8.16 7.69
C MET A 189 -17.79 9.17 7.72
N ASN A 190 -18.20 9.64 6.55
CA ASN A 190 -19.41 10.47 6.40
C ASN A 190 -20.68 9.76 6.91
N SER A 191 -20.72 8.42 6.85
CA SER A 191 -21.80 7.59 7.40
C SER A 191 -21.84 7.58 8.94
N GLY A 192 -20.82 8.13 9.61
CA GLY A 192 -20.65 8.06 11.06
C GLY A 192 -19.94 6.79 11.55
N SER A 193 -19.67 5.83 10.67
CA SER A 193 -18.89 4.64 11.01
C SER A 193 -17.43 5.00 11.31
N GLU A 194 -16.81 4.26 12.24
CA GLU A 194 -15.41 4.44 12.61
C GLU A 194 -14.58 3.20 12.32
N LYS A 195 -13.35 3.42 11.88
CA LYS A 195 -12.37 2.38 11.61
C LYS A 195 -11.04 2.75 12.25
N GLN A 196 -10.35 1.77 12.82
CA GLN A 196 -9.08 1.99 13.49
C GLN A 196 -7.99 1.10 12.89
N TYR A 197 -6.85 1.74 12.60
CA TYR A 197 -5.70 1.09 12.00
C TYR A 197 -4.42 1.45 12.73
N ARG A 198 -3.40 0.60 12.56
CA ARG A 198 -2.03 0.95 12.89
C ARG A 198 -1.47 1.88 11.82
N ILE A 199 -0.70 2.88 12.24
CA ILE A 199 0.03 3.78 11.34
C ILE A 199 1.52 3.76 11.66
N ILE A 200 2.35 3.75 10.62
CA ILE A 200 3.81 3.79 10.74
C ILE A 200 4.25 5.18 10.27
N ALA A 201 4.88 5.95 11.16
CA ALA A 201 5.22 7.35 10.91
C ALA A 201 5.94 7.58 9.56
N ASN A 202 7.04 6.85 9.32
CA ASN A 202 7.82 7.00 8.09
C ASN A 202 7.06 6.56 6.81
N MET A 203 6.13 5.61 6.92
CA MET A 203 5.26 5.25 5.79
C MET A 203 4.23 6.35 5.54
N ALA A 204 3.66 6.92 6.60
CA ALA A 204 2.68 7.99 6.52
C ALA A 204 3.27 9.28 5.91
N GLU A 205 4.55 9.55 6.15
CA GLU A 205 5.30 10.65 5.54
C GLU A 205 5.37 10.51 4.00
N SER A 206 5.44 9.27 3.50
CA SER A 206 5.53 8.97 2.06
C SER A 206 4.26 9.36 1.29
N GLY A 207 3.12 9.39 1.97
CA GLY A 207 1.82 9.69 1.38
C GLY A 207 1.02 8.43 1.06
N PHE A 208 -0.28 8.48 1.35
CA PHE A 208 -1.21 7.39 1.08
C PHE A 208 -2.63 7.92 0.82
N LEU A 209 -3.45 7.11 0.14
CA LEU A 209 -4.86 7.43 -0.10
C LEU A 209 -5.62 7.39 1.23
N ILE A 210 -6.08 8.54 1.73
CA ILE A 210 -6.83 8.64 2.99
C ILE A 210 -8.34 8.57 2.75
N SER A 211 -8.84 9.06 1.62
CA SER A 211 -10.27 9.09 1.30
C SER A 211 -10.52 8.89 -0.20
N PRO A 212 -11.44 7.99 -0.62
CA PRO A 212 -12.19 7.05 0.23
C PRO A 212 -11.29 5.98 0.86
N LEU A 213 -11.71 5.41 1.99
CA LEU A 213 -11.02 4.30 2.63
C LEU A 213 -11.21 3.02 1.80
N ILE A 214 -10.10 2.44 1.35
CA ILE A 214 -10.07 1.21 0.55
C ILE A 214 -9.55 0.06 1.40
N GLU A 215 -10.43 -0.91 1.70
CA GLU A 215 -10.14 -2.04 2.58
C GLU A 215 -9.81 -3.35 1.82
N ASN A 216 -10.14 -3.44 0.53
CA ASN A 216 -9.93 -4.65 -0.26
C ASN A 216 -9.75 -4.36 -1.77
N THR A 217 -9.38 -5.40 -2.53
CA THR A 217 -9.09 -5.31 -3.97
C THR A 217 -10.29 -4.85 -4.81
N ASN A 218 -11.51 -5.24 -4.44
CA ASN A 218 -12.72 -4.82 -5.16
C ASN A 218 -12.96 -3.32 -5.00
N GLU A 219 -12.79 -2.79 -3.79
CA GLU A 219 -12.87 -1.36 -3.53
C GLU A 219 -11.77 -0.59 -4.28
N PHE A 220 -10.55 -1.13 -4.38
CA PHE A 220 -9.51 -0.54 -5.21
C PHE A 220 -9.93 -0.49 -6.70
N LYS A 221 -10.54 -1.56 -7.23
CA LYS A 221 -11.08 -1.55 -8.59
C LYS A 221 -12.12 -0.44 -8.79
N MET A 222 -12.96 -0.18 -7.78
CA MET A 222 -13.99 0.86 -7.86
C MET A 222 -13.42 2.28 -7.97
N LEU A 223 -12.15 2.50 -7.59
CA LEU A 223 -11.46 3.79 -7.82
C LEU A 223 -11.33 4.14 -9.31
N TYR A 224 -11.28 3.14 -10.22
CA TYR A 224 -11.28 3.36 -11.67
C TYR A 224 -12.65 3.79 -12.18
N ASP A 225 -13.72 3.20 -11.61
CA ASP A 225 -15.10 3.42 -12.04
C ASP A 225 -15.72 4.70 -11.41
N LYS A 226 -15.05 5.26 -10.38
CA LYS A 226 -15.45 6.46 -9.61
C LYS A 226 -16.88 6.39 -9.05
N LYS A 227 -17.36 5.19 -8.69
CA LYS A 227 -18.72 4.96 -8.19
C LYS A 227 -18.71 3.99 -7.00
N GLY A 228 -19.70 4.16 -6.11
CA GLY A 228 -19.97 3.22 -5.01
C GLY A 228 -19.02 3.32 -3.80
N LEU A 229 -18.29 4.42 -3.66
CA LEU A 229 -17.36 4.65 -2.53
C LEU A 229 -17.77 5.83 -1.64
N ASP A 230 -18.98 6.37 -1.80
CA ASP A 230 -19.43 7.56 -1.08
C ASP A 230 -19.53 7.33 0.44
N GLU A 231 -20.02 6.16 0.86
CA GLU A 231 -20.08 5.77 2.28
C GLU A 231 -18.70 5.54 2.91
N LYS A 232 -17.67 5.37 2.07
CA LYS A 232 -16.26 5.17 2.47
C LYS A 232 -15.46 6.47 2.49
N ARG A 233 -16.09 7.61 2.21
CA ARG A 233 -15.43 8.92 2.35
C ARG A 233 -15.14 9.20 3.82
N VAL A 234 -13.87 9.42 4.12
CA VAL A 234 -13.40 9.82 5.45
C VAL A 234 -13.76 11.29 5.66
N LYS A 235 -14.43 11.56 6.77
CA LYS A 235 -14.80 12.90 7.26
C LYS A 235 -13.68 13.49 8.11
N SER A 236 -13.17 12.71 9.04
CA SER A 236 -12.15 13.16 9.99
C SER A 236 -11.23 12.02 10.42
N LEU A 237 -10.06 12.39 10.95
CA LEU A 237 -9.09 11.46 11.51
C LEU A 237 -8.61 11.91 12.90
N THR A 238 -8.21 10.94 13.72
CA THR A 238 -7.51 11.18 14.99
C THR A 238 -6.33 10.23 15.11
N ILE A 239 -5.17 10.75 15.47
CA ILE A 239 -3.94 9.97 15.68
C ILE A 239 -3.57 9.97 17.16
N MET A 240 -3.15 8.83 17.69
CA MET A 240 -2.64 8.73 19.06
C MET A 240 -1.66 7.56 19.24
N PRO A 241 -0.76 7.63 20.24
CA PRO A 241 0.03 6.48 20.68
C PRO A 241 -0.87 5.35 21.21
N MET A 242 -0.60 4.11 20.81
CA MET A 242 -1.45 2.95 21.12
C MET A 242 -1.55 2.66 22.62
N ASN A 243 -0.48 2.95 23.38
CA ASN A 243 -0.42 2.77 24.83
C ASN A 243 -0.75 4.05 25.63
N GLY A 244 -1.28 5.10 24.99
CA GLY A 244 -1.60 6.39 25.62
C GLY A 244 -0.40 7.21 26.15
N ARG A 245 0.81 6.63 26.15
CA ARG A 245 2.04 7.31 26.60
C ARG A 245 2.75 7.96 25.42
N ASN A 246 2.85 9.30 25.45
CA ASN A 246 3.47 10.10 24.40
C ASN A 246 5.00 10.34 24.59
N ARG A 247 5.72 9.51 25.38
CA ARG A 247 7.13 9.81 25.70
C ARG A 247 8.11 9.62 24.53
N LEU A 248 7.73 8.80 23.55
CA LEU A 248 8.61 8.46 22.41
C LEU A 248 8.31 9.28 21.15
N TRP A 249 7.20 10.02 21.12
CA TRP A 249 6.75 10.81 19.98
C TRP A 249 6.63 12.27 20.39
N LYS A 250 6.93 13.20 19.47
CA LYS A 250 6.54 14.59 19.67
C LYS A 250 5.02 14.68 19.61
N ASP A 251 4.43 15.50 20.47
CA ASP A 251 2.98 15.67 20.53
C ASP A 251 2.39 16.32 19.27
N GLU A 252 3.14 17.25 18.68
CA GLU A 252 2.80 17.91 17.41
C GLU A 252 3.21 17.05 16.20
N TYR A 253 2.31 16.96 15.22
CA TYR A 253 2.56 16.42 13.89
C TYR A 253 1.98 17.35 12.81
N THR A 254 2.51 17.24 11.59
CA THR A 254 1.97 17.95 10.42
C THR A 254 1.18 16.98 9.55
N VAL A 255 -0.01 17.37 9.11
CA VAL A 255 -0.77 16.66 8.08
C VAL A 255 -0.91 17.55 6.85
N THR A 256 -0.57 17.01 5.69
CA THR A 256 -0.83 17.65 4.40
C THR A 256 -1.86 16.82 3.65
N PHE A 257 -2.95 17.45 3.23
CA PHE A 257 -3.96 16.84 2.38
C PHE A 257 -3.82 17.35 0.94
N SER A 258 -3.92 16.42 -0.01
CA SER A 258 -3.82 16.72 -1.44
C SER A 258 -4.90 15.98 -2.23
N ALA A 259 -5.41 16.61 -3.30
CA ALA A 259 -6.34 15.96 -4.22
C ALA A 259 -5.59 15.30 -5.39
N LEU A 260 -5.93 14.05 -5.69
CA LEU A 260 -5.47 13.40 -6.92
C LEU A 260 -6.26 13.94 -8.12
N GLN A 261 -5.55 14.50 -9.12
CA GLN A 261 -6.16 14.81 -10.40
C GLN A 261 -6.30 13.53 -11.23
N ASN A 262 -7.51 13.01 -11.34
CA ASN A 262 -7.79 11.94 -12.29
C ASN A 262 -8.13 12.57 -13.65
N ARG A 263 -7.11 12.87 -14.46
CA ARG A 263 -7.28 13.21 -15.88
C ARG A 263 -7.68 11.99 -16.69
#